data_AF-A0A351KRH3-F1
#
_entry.id   AF-A0A351KRH3-F1
#
_cell.length_a   1.000
_cell.length_b   1.000
_cell.length_c   1.000
_cell.angle_alpha   90.00
_cell.angle_beta   90.00
_cell.angle_gamma   90.00
#
_symmetry.space_group_name_H-M   'P 1'
#
loop_
_entity.id
_entity.type
_entity.pdbx_description
1 polymer ?
#
loop_
_entity_poly.entity_id
_entity_poly.type
_entity_poly.pdbx_seq_one_letter_code
_entity_poly.pdbx_strand_id
1 'polypeptide(L)'
;AVMQIDQETADRIRKLPKDVGWLLITAGVLGLILPGVIGTPLLVLGSLMVWPSSQKKAGQWLSGESPTMFRGSMKQINRFLDDLERRYPTNR
;
A
#
# COMPACT_ATOMS: atom_id res chain seq x y z
N ALA A 1 -0.67 -0.22 -14.84
CA ALA A 1 0.63 -0.83 -14.51
C ALA A 1 0.44 -1.67 -13.26
N VAL A 2 0.63 -2.99 -13.36
CA VAL A 2 0.64 -3.89 -12.21
C VAL A 2 1.93 -3.61 -11.44
N MET A 3 1.85 -3.33 -10.14
CA MET A 3 3.05 -3.17 -9.30
C MET A 3 3.74 -4.54 -9.18
N GLN A 4 4.69 -4.81 -10.07
CA GLN A 4 5.68 -5.85 -9.84
C GLN A 4 6.58 -5.37 -8.71
N ILE A 5 6.32 -5.84 -7.49
CA ILE A 5 7.27 -5.68 -6.39
C ILE A 5 8.46 -6.57 -6.75
N ASP A 6 9.60 -5.94 -7.05
CA ASP A 6 10.82 -6.66 -7.33
C ASP A 6 11.29 -7.47 -6.11
N GLN A 7 12.12 -8.49 -6.36
CA GLN A 7 12.62 -9.37 -5.30
C GLN A 7 13.44 -8.62 -4.23
N GLU A 8 14.12 -7.54 -4.63
CA GLU A 8 14.91 -6.71 -3.71
C GLU A 8 14.01 -5.99 -2.69
N THR A 9 12.89 -5.45 -3.15
CA THR A 9 11.87 -4.78 -2.36
C THR A 9 11.19 -5.77 -1.41
N ALA A 10 10.93 -6.99 -1.88
CA ALA A 10 10.38 -8.06 -1.03
C ALA A 10 11.34 -8.45 0.12
N ASP A 11 12.64 -8.55 -0.16
CA ASP A 11 13.64 -8.88 0.87
C ASP A 11 13.91 -7.72 1.84
N ARG A 12 13.84 -6.47 1.36
CA ARG A 12 13.86 -5.28 2.24
C ARG A 12 12.66 -5.27 3.18
N ILE A 13 11.46 -5.59 2.68
CA ILE A 13 10.24 -5.69 3.49
C ILE A 13 10.37 -6.77 4.57
N ARG A 14 10.99 -7.92 4.26
CA ARG A 14 11.20 -9.01 5.24
C ARG A 14 12.15 -8.66 6.38
N LYS A 15 13.08 -7.72 6.16
CA LYS A 15 14.06 -7.28 7.16
C LYS A 15 13.52 -6.18 8.08
N LEU A 16 12.32 -5.64 7.80
CA LEU A 16 11.75 -4.59 8.63
C LEU A 16 11.23 -5.14 9.97
N PRO A 17 11.35 -4.37 11.07
CA PRO A 17 10.85 -4.79 12.37
C PRO A 17 9.35 -5.06 12.33
N LYS A 18 8.88 -6.12 12.98
CA LYS A 18 7.45 -6.49 13.01
C LYS A 18 6.57 -5.38 13.56
N ASP A 19 7.11 -4.53 14.43
CA ASP A 19 6.43 -3.37 15.01
C ASP A 19 6.01 -2.35 13.94
N VAL A 20 6.82 -2.20 12.87
CA VAL A 20 6.47 -1.38 11.70
C VAL A 20 5.26 -1.98 10.96
N GLY A 21 5.18 -3.31 10.89
CA GLY A 21 4.02 -4.00 10.32
C GLY A 21 2.73 -3.70 11.07
N TRP A 22 2.75 -3.72 12.41
CA TRP A 22 1.59 -3.35 13.24
C TRP A 22 1.21 -1.88 13.09
N LEU A 23 2.19 -0.99 12.94
CA LEU A 23 1.97 0.43 12.72
C LEU A 23 1.27 0.68 11.37
N LEU A 24 1.68 -0.03 10.32
CA LEU A 24 1.04 0.00 9.00
C LEU A 24 -0.39 -0.58 9.04
N ILE A 25 -0.62 -1.67 9.77
CA ILE A 25 -1.98 -2.21 9.97
C ILE A 25 -2.86 -1.16 10.65
N THR A 26 -2.37 -0.54 11.73
CA THR A 26 -3.13 0.46 12.50
C THR A 26 -3.47 1.69 11.65
N ALA A 27 -2.48 2.23 10.94
CA ALA A 27 -2.68 3.34 10.01
C ALA A 27 -3.64 2.96 8.86
N GLY A 28 -3.58 1.72 8.41
CA GLY A 28 -4.46 1.17 7.41
C GLY A 28 -5.93 1.07 7.87
N VAL A 29 -6.18 0.63 9.10
CA VAL A 29 -7.53 0.62 9.70
C VAL A 29 -8.08 2.04 9.83
N LEU A 30 -7.27 2.98 10.33
CA LEU A 30 -7.65 4.38 10.40
C LEU A 30 -7.97 4.95 9.01
N GLY A 31 -7.19 4.57 8.00
CA GLY A 31 -7.41 4.98 6.62
C GLY A 31 -8.65 4.38 5.95
N LEU A 32 -9.24 3.31 6.49
CA LEU A 32 -10.55 2.81 6.04
C LEU A 32 -11.71 3.63 6.61
N ILE A 33 -11.53 4.16 7.82
CA ILE A 33 -12.56 4.92 8.54
C ILE A 33 -12.55 6.39 8.09
N LEU A 34 -11.37 6.93 7.81
CA LEU A 34 -11.18 8.34 7.46
C LEU A 34 -11.35 8.56 5.95
N PRO A 35 -12.29 9.41 5.51
CA PRO A 35 -12.44 9.73 4.10
C PRO A 35 -11.20 10.49 3.59
N GLY A 36 -10.62 10.01 2.48
CA GLY A 36 -9.45 10.64 1.86
C GLY A 36 -8.10 10.01 2.23
N VAL A 37 -8.06 9.06 3.17
CA VAL A 37 -6.83 8.39 3.60
C VAL A 37 -6.70 7.02 2.94
N ILE A 38 -5.46 6.64 2.59
CA ILE A 38 -5.17 5.40 1.84
C ILE A 38 -5.01 4.23 2.83
N GLY A 39 -6.13 3.65 3.29
CA GLY A 39 -6.10 2.58 4.29
C GLY A 39 -5.67 1.21 3.77
N THR A 40 -6.17 0.85 2.59
CA THR A 40 -6.05 -0.50 2.00
C THR A 40 -4.62 -0.93 1.66
N PRO A 41 -3.80 -0.13 0.95
CA PRO A 41 -2.39 -0.46 0.72
C PRO A 41 -1.57 -0.62 2.01
N LEU A 42 -1.84 0.19 3.03
CA LEU A 42 -1.15 0.12 4.32
C LEU A 42 -1.51 -1.17 5.08
N LEU A 43 -2.78 -1.56 5.09
CA LEU A 43 -3.22 -2.85 5.64
C LEU A 43 -2.52 -4.03 4.96
N VAL A 44 -2.39 -4.00 3.64
CA VAL A 44 -1.75 -5.07 2.88
C VAL A 44 -0.26 -5.17 3.20
N LEU A 45 0.47 -4.05 3.18
CA LEU A 45 1.89 -4.00 3.53
C LEU A 45 2.15 -4.44 4.97
N GLY A 46 1.35 -3.94 5.92
CA GLY A 46 1.49 -4.28 7.33
C GLY A 46 1.20 -5.75 7.61
N SER A 47 0.16 -6.31 6.98
CA SER A 47 -0.19 -7.73 7.09
C SER A 47 0.92 -8.64 6.54
N LEU A 48 1.55 -8.24 5.43
CA LEU A 48 2.69 -8.95 4.84
C LEU A 48 3.92 -8.97 5.76
N MET A 49 4.18 -7.89 6.49
CA MET A 49 5.29 -7.79 7.45
C MET A 49 5.04 -8.61 8.72
N VAL A 50 3.80 -8.61 9.24
CA VAL A 50 3.47 -9.34 10.47
C VAL A 50 3.29 -10.84 10.22
N TRP A 51 2.76 -11.23 9.06
CA TRP A 51 2.44 -12.63 8.71
C TRP A 51 3.25 -13.17 7.52
N PRO A 52 4.58 -13.36 7.68
CA PRO A 52 5.44 -13.81 6.58
C PRO A 52 5.16 -15.25 6.11
N SER A 53 4.43 -16.09 6.85
CA SER A 53 4.03 -17.42 6.36
C SER A 53 2.90 -17.39 5.30
N SER A 54 2.32 -16.21 5.03
CA SER A 54 1.30 -15.98 3.99
C SER A 54 1.89 -15.73 2.58
N GLN A 55 3.22 -15.71 2.42
CA GLN A 55 3.91 -15.29 1.19
C GLN A 55 3.44 -16.01 -0.10
N LYS A 56 3.01 -17.27 -0.05
CA LYS A 56 2.43 -17.97 -1.22
C LYS A 56 1.05 -17.40 -1.63
N LYS A 57 0.21 -17.03 -0.67
CA LYS A 57 -1.10 -16.40 -0.92
C LYS A 57 -0.94 -14.92 -1.30
N ALA A 58 0.00 -14.22 -0.64
CA ALA A 58 0.33 -12.84 -0.99
C ALA A 58 0.99 -12.73 -2.37
N GLY A 59 1.85 -13.69 -2.74
CA GLY A 59 2.43 -13.81 -4.07
C GLY A 59 1.35 -13.95 -5.15
N GLN A 60 0.34 -14.82 -4.95
CA GLN A 60 -0.80 -14.94 -5.88
C GLN A 60 -1.68 -13.68 -5.94
N TRP A 61 -1.85 -12.94 -4.84
CA TRP A 61 -2.61 -11.68 -4.80
C TRP A 61 -1.86 -10.49 -5.39
N LEU A 62 -0.52 -10.51 -5.35
CA LEU A 62 0.34 -9.45 -5.91
C LEU A 62 0.73 -9.71 -7.37
N SER A 63 0.77 -10.98 -7.81
CA SER A 63 1.08 -11.37 -9.19
C SER A 63 -0.15 -11.61 -10.07
N GLY A 64 -1.33 -11.83 -9.48
CA GLY A 64 -2.62 -11.74 -10.17
C GLY A 64 -3.05 -10.28 -10.34
N GLU A 65 -4.00 -10.02 -11.24
CA GLU A 65 -4.61 -8.69 -11.42
C GLU A 65 -4.80 -8.01 -10.06
N SER A 66 -4.11 -6.88 -9.88
CA SER A 66 -4.19 -6.04 -8.68
C SER A 66 -5.62 -6.05 -8.15
N PRO A 67 -5.87 -6.48 -6.89
CA PRO A 67 -7.22 -6.68 -6.38
C PRO A 67 -8.03 -5.43 -6.70
N THR A 68 -9.23 -5.55 -7.25
CA THR A 68 -10.07 -4.41 -7.68
C THR A 68 -10.18 -3.31 -6.61
N MET A 69 -10.03 -3.67 -5.34
CA MET A 69 -9.90 -2.77 -4.18
C MET A 69 -8.72 -1.77 -4.25
N PHE A 70 -7.59 -2.13 -4.86
CA PHE A 70 -6.46 -1.23 -5.11
C PHE A 70 -6.75 -0.18 -6.20
N ARG A 71 -7.59 -0.48 -7.19
CA ARG A 71 -7.96 0.52 -8.22
C ARG A 71 -8.62 1.75 -7.59
N GLY A 72 -9.51 1.55 -6.61
CA GLY A 72 -10.13 2.64 -5.86
C GLY A 72 -9.11 3.49 -5.11
N SER A 73 -8.13 2.82 -4.49
CA SER A 73 -7.03 3.47 -3.75
C SER A 73 -6.13 4.29 -4.68
N MET A 74 -5.77 3.75 -5.85
CA MET A 74 -4.97 4.46 -6.86
C MET A 74 -5.71 5.68 -7.44
N LYS A 75 -7.03 5.59 -7.61
CA LYS A 75 -7.84 6.74 -8.02
C LYS A 75 -7.79 7.86 -6.97
N GLN A 76 -7.78 7.50 -5.69
CA GLN A 76 -7.70 8.45 -4.58
C GLN A 76 -6.30 9.09 -4.49
N ILE A 77 -5.24 8.31 -4.70
CA ILE A 77 -3.85 8.80 -4.80
C ILE A 77 -3.72 9.81 -5.93
N ASN A 78 -4.17 9.45 -7.14
CA ASN A 78 -4.09 10.34 -8.29
C ASN A 78 -4.85 11.63 -8.03
N ARG A 79 -6.06 11.55 -7.45
CA ARG A 79 -6.85 12.74 -7.12
C ARG A 79 -6.19 13.62 -6.06
N PHE A 80 -5.51 13.02 -5.09
CA PHE A 80 -4.74 13.76 -4.10
C PHE A 80 -3.52 14.45 -4.71
N LEU A 81 -2.79 13.76 -5.58
CA LEU A 81 -1.67 14.33 -6.33
C LEU A 81 -2.13 15.47 -7.24
N ASP A 82 -3.24 15.29 -7.96
CA ASP A 82 -3.84 16.34 -8.79
C ASP A 82 -4.22 17.57 -7.94
N ASP A 83 -4.77 17.36 -6.73
CA ASP A 83 -5.11 18.45 -5.81
C ASP A 83 -3.86 19.14 -5.23
N LEU A 84 -2.80 18.37 -4.95
CA LEU A 84 -1.51 18.93 -4.53
C LEU A 84 -0.84 19.73 -5.63
N GLU A 85 -0.77 19.21 -6.85
CA GLU A 85 -0.20 19.90 -8.01
C GLU A 85 -0.99 21.16 -8.34
N ARG A 86 -2.32 21.13 -8.16
CA ARG A 86 -3.17 22.32 -8.30
C ARG A 86 -2.91 23.37 -7.22
N ARG A 87 -2.73 22.97 -5.96
CA ARG A 87 -2.56 23.89 -4.81
C ARG A 87 -1.14 24.39 -4.64
N TYR A 88 -0.18 23.56 -4.99
CA TYR A 88 1.25 23.81 -4.90
C TYR A 88 1.88 23.49 -6.26
N PRO A 89 1.57 24.29 -7.29
CA PRO A 89 2.15 24.08 -8.61
C PRO A 89 3.67 24.13 -8.47
N THR A 90 4.34 23.06 -8.89
CA THR A 90 5.80 23.00 -8.94
C THR A 90 6.24 23.80 -10.14
N ASN A 91 5.97 25.11 -10.10
CA ASN A 91 6.47 26.04 -11.09
C ASN A 91 7.96 26.23 -10.82
N ARG A 92 8.77 25.55 -11.62
CA ARG A 92 10.01 26.10 -12.14
C ARG A 92 9.97 26.03 -13.66
#